data_AF-A0A8D8CCK6-F1
#
_entry.id   AF-A0A8D8CCK6-F1
#
_cell.length_a   1.000
_cell.length_b   1.000
_cell.length_c   1.000
_cell.angle_alpha   90.00
_cell.angle_beta   90.00
_cell.angle_gamma   90.00
#
_symmetry.space_group_name_H-M   'P 1'
#
loop_
_entity.id
_entity.type
_entity.pdbx_description
1 polymer ?
#
loop_
_entity_poly.entity_id
_entity_poly.type
_entity_poly.pdbx_seq_one_letter_code
_entity_poly.pdbx_strand_id
1 'polypeptide(L)'
;MRTKLTLEQLNALPVSEFHKTFENVVECWPEAAIFCSAMLPFKSFEAMIVTFENYLHRLSTENKLRILRLHPDLAGRLLDVQQLTEESSYEQSSVGLDKLTPEDKRKITALNEEYDDYDFDRGSTQRYSLSVTYLFPRRYKLKFGFPFVVCVREASKFEAILRGITERVNNRPEQELETGINEVKKICRLRILQLVNQL
;
A
#
# COMPACT_ATOMS: atom_id res chain seq x y z
N MET A 1 -18.31 -9.18 -8.99
CA MET A 1 -17.95 -9.31 -7.56
C MET A 1 -17.56 -10.75 -7.31
N ARG A 2 -16.35 -11.02 -6.80
CA ARG A 2 -16.00 -12.37 -6.32
C ARG A 2 -16.97 -12.77 -5.19
N THR A 3 -17.45 -14.01 -5.22
CA THR A 3 -18.25 -14.57 -4.13
C THR A 3 -17.37 -14.63 -2.88
N LYS A 4 -17.88 -14.09 -1.77
CA LYS A 4 -17.19 -14.11 -0.48
C LYS A 4 -17.20 -15.51 0.12
N LEU A 5 -16.07 -15.94 0.66
CA LEU A 5 -15.90 -17.26 1.29
C LEU A 5 -16.49 -17.28 2.72
N THR A 6 -17.22 -18.34 3.07
CA THR A 6 -17.49 -18.66 4.47
C THR A 6 -16.25 -19.28 5.13
N LEU A 7 -16.22 -19.33 6.47
CA LEU A 7 -15.09 -19.92 7.20
C LEU A 7 -14.92 -21.41 6.88
N GLU A 8 -16.04 -22.13 6.72
CA GLU A 8 -16.06 -23.53 6.31
C GLU A 8 -15.46 -23.72 4.91
N GLN A 9 -15.91 -22.90 3.94
CA GLN A 9 -15.37 -22.93 2.57
C GLN A 9 -13.86 -22.63 2.54
N LEU A 10 -13.43 -21.62 3.30
CA LEU A 10 -12.01 -21.25 3.40
C LEU A 10 -11.17 -22.40 3.96
N ASN A 11 -11.62 -23.03 5.05
CA ASN A 11 -10.91 -24.14 5.68
C ASN A 11 -10.90 -25.42 4.84
N ALA A 12 -11.82 -25.54 3.87
CA ALA A 12 -11.89 -26.65 2.93
C ALA A 12 -11.13 -26.40 1.62
N LEU A 13 -10.55 -25.21 1.41
CA LEU A 13 -9.80 -24.91 0.19
C LEU A 13 -8.56 -25.82 0.05
N PRO A 14 -8.28 -26.34 -1.17
CA PRO A 14 -6.95 -26.82 -1.49
C PRO A 14 -5.90 -25.73 -1.22
N VAL A 15 -4.74 -26.12 -0.69
CA VAL A 15 -3.67 -25.17 -0.33
C VAL A 15 -3.28 -24.27 -1.50
N SER A 16 -3.25 -24.79 -2.73
CA SER A 16 -2.99 -24.01 -3.95
C SER A 16 -4.04 -22.93 -4.23
N GLU A 17 -5.32 -23.23 -3.97
CA GLU A 17 -6.41 -22.25 -4.11
C GLU A 17 -6.37 -21.22 -2.99
N PHE A 18 -5.97 -21.59 -1.77
CA PHE A 18 -5.71 -20.63 -0.70
C PHE A 18 -4.60 -19.65 -1.11
N HIS A 19 -3.47 -20.15 -1.63
CA HIS A 19 -2.37 -19.28 -2.09
C HIS A 19 -2.86 -18.29 -3.12
N LYS A 20 -3.51 -18.77 -4.18
CA LYS A 20 -4.04 -17.93 -5.27
C LYS A 20 -5.10 -16.92 -4.78
N THR A 21 -5.97 -17.32 -3.86
CA THR A 21 -7.03 -16.44 -3.36
C THR A 21 -6.47 -15.28 -2.54
N PHE A 22 -5.42 -15.54 -1.75
CA PHE A 22 -4.86 -14.58 -0.80
C PHE A 22 -3.50 -14.01 -1.22
N GLU A 23 -2.99 -14.31 -2.42
CA GLU A 23 -1.63 -13.95 -2.86
C GLU A 23 -1.34 -12.45 -2.82
N ASN A 24 -2.36 -11.62 -3.08
CA ASN A 24 -2.21 -10.16 -3.12
C ASN A 24 -2.88 -9.44 -1.95
N VAL A 25 -3.18 -10.12 -0.83
CA VAL A 25 -3.61 -9.41 0.39
C VAL A 25 -2.48 -8.60 1.02
N VAL A 26 -1.23 -8.90 0.68
CA VAL A 26 -0.09 -8.01 0.85
C VAL A 26 0.44 -7.70 -0.55
N GLU A 27 0.55 -6.42 -0.89
CA GLU A 27 0.86 -5.97 -2.26
C GLU A 27 2.10 -6.68 -2.83
N CYS A 28 1.89 -7.42 -3.92
CA CYS A 28 2.90 -8.18 -4.66
C CYS A 28 3.77 -9.09 -3.76
N TRP A 29 3.22 -9.61 -2.66
CA TRP A 29 3.94 -10.43 -1.67
C TRP A 29 3.18 -11.74 -1.33
N PRO A 30 3.17 -12.72 -2.26
CA PRO A 30 2.44 -13.98 -2.10
C PRO A 30 2.94 -14.84 -0.94
N GLU A 31 4.16 -14.63 -0.46
CA GLU A 31 4.78 -15.37 0.63
C GLU A 31 3.97 -15.29 1.93
N ALA A 32 3.21 -14.20 2.14
CA ALA A 32 2.30 -14.10 3.27
C ALA A 32 1.21 -15.18 3.23
N ALA A 33 0.59 -15.40 2.06
CA ALA A 33 -0.44 -16.41 1.89
C ALA A 33 0.14 -17.83 2.01
N ILE A 34 1.33 -18.05 1.44
CA ILE A 34 2.04 -19.33 1.54
C ILE A 34 2.30 -19.69 3.01
N PHE A 35 2.90 -18.76 3.77
CA PHE A 35 3.19 -18.97 5.17
C PHE A 35 1.92 -19.21 5.99
N CYS A 36 0.89 -18.39 5.82
CA CYS A 36 -0.32 -18.47 6.63
C CYS A 36 -1.16 -19.72 6.31
N SER A 37 -1.08 -20.27 5.10
CA SER A 37 -1.80 -21.51 4.74
C SER A 37 -1.39 -22.71 5.61
N ALA A 38 -0.17 -22.71 6.18
CA ALA A 38 0.28 -23.75 7.10
C ALA A 38 -0.46 -23.75 8.45
N MET A 39 -1.24 -22.70 8.74
CA MET A 39 -2.02 -22.54 9.97
C MET A 39 -3.48 -22.99 9.81
N LEU A 40 -3.86 -23.54 8.66
CA LEU A 40 -5.18 -24.12 8.46
C LEU A 40 -5.39 -25.34 9.37
N PRO A 41 -6.62 -25.57 9.88
CA PRO A 41 -7.79 -24.72 9.73
C PRO A 41 -7.80 -23.54 10.72
N PHE A 42 -8.34 -22.39 10.29
CA PHE A 42 -8.55 -21.24 11.16
C PHE A 42 -9.84 -21.36 11.96
N LYS A 43 -9.80 -20.94 13.23
CA LYS A 43 -10.98 -20.91 14.11
C LYS A 43 -11.95 -19.76 13.82
N SER A 44 -11.47 -18.69 13.20
CA SER A 44 -12.24 -17.51 12.80
C SER A 44 -11.45 -16.69 11.79
N PHE A 45 -12.12 -15.77 11.08
CA PHE A 45 -11.44 -14.80 10.22
C PHE A 45 -10.52 -13.87 11.02
N GLU A 46 -10.88 -13.53 12.26
CA GLU A 46 -9.99 -12.75 13.13
C GLU A 46 -8.70 -13.51 13.44
N ALA A 47 -8.77 -14.82 13.71
CA ALA A 47 -7.58 -15.64 13.92
C ALA A 47 -6.68 -15.69 12.67
N MET A 48 -7.30 -15.74 11.47
CA MET A 48 -6.57 -15.63 10.21
C MET A 48 -5.90 -14.26 10.05
N ILE A 49 -6.63 -13.16 10.27
CA ILE A 49 -6.07 -11.80 10.17
C ILE A 49 -4.90 -11.62 11.13
N VAL A 50 -5.07 -12.02 12.40
CA VAL A 50 -3.99 -11.99 13.41
C VAL A 50 -2.79 -12.82 12.98
N THR A 51 -2.99 -13.91 12.24
CA THR A 51 -1.88 -14.72 11.68
C THR A 51 -1.09 -13.93 10.64
N PHE A 52 -1.76 -13.23 9.71
CA PHE A 52 -1.10 -12.36 8.73
C PHE A 52 -0.39 -11.17 9.41
N GLU A 53 -1.03 -10.53 10.40
CA GLU A 53 -0.43 -9.42 11.15
C GLU A 53 0.83 -9.86 11.91
N ASN A 54 0.81 -11.04 12.52
CA ASN A 54 1.94 -11.63 13.22
C ASN A 54 3.08 -11.99 12.25
N TYR A 55 2.76 -12.51 11.07
CA TYR A 55 3.74 -12.73 10.00
C TYR A 55 4.46 -11.42 9.65
N LEU A 56 3.71 -10.36 9.31
CA LEU A 56 4.26 -9.04 8.97
C LEU A 56 5.09 -8.44 10.11
N HIS A 57 4.64 -8.60 11.36
CA HIS A 57 5.35 -8.10 12.53
C HIS A 57 6.73 -8.77 12.70
N ARG A 58 6.83 -10.08 12.46
CA ARG A 58 8.03 -10.89 12.67
C ARG A 58 9.03 -10.85 11.51
N LEU A 59 8.67 -10.26 10.37
CA LEU A 59 9.59 -10.09 9.25
C LEU A 59 10.84 -9.30 9.66
N SER A 60 11.97 -9.66 9.05
CA SER A 60 13.21 -8.90 9.14
C SER A 60 13.01 -7.47 8.61
N THR A 61 13.84 -6.54 9.06
CA THR A 61 13.88 -5.16 8.55
C THR A 61 13.99 -5.12 7.03
N GLU A 62 14.80 -6.00 6.44
CA GLU A 62 14.98 -6.09 4.99
C GLU A 62 13.67 -6.48 4.28
N ASN A 63 12.98 -7.51 4.73
CA ASN A 63 11.72 -7.92 4.11
C ASN A 63 10.60 -6.90 4.32
N LYS A 64 10.58 -6.22 5.48
CA LYS A 64 9.66 -5.08 5.71
C LYS A 64 9.90 -3.97 4.69
N LEU A 65 11.15 -3.60 4.44
CA LEU A 65 11.50 -2.61 3.41
C LEU A 65 11.12 -3.08 2.01
N ARG A 66 11.33 -4.35 1.66
CA ARG A 66 10.92 -4.92 0.37
C ARG A 66 9.42 -4.80 0.15
N ILE A 67 8.60 -5.18 1.13
CA ILE A 67 7.15 -5.05 1.07
C ILE A 67 6.74 -3.59 0.86
N LEU A 68 7.31 -2.65 1.63
CA LEU A 68 6.97 -1.23 1.48
C LEU A 68 7.32 -0.69 0.10
N ARG A 69 8.42 -1.14 -0.51
CA ARG A 69 8.83 -0.75 -1.87
C ARG A 69 7.95 -1.32 -2.98
N LEU A 70 7.26 -2.42 -2.72
CA LEU A 70 6.31 -3.00 -3.69
C LEU A 70 5.01 -2.19 -3.78
N HIS A 71 4.71 -1.35 -2.79
CA HIS A 71 3.50 -0.54 -2.79
C HIS A 71 3.58 0.56 -3.85
N PRO A 72 2.54 0.75 -4.67
CA PRO A 72 2.53 1.82 -5.65
C PRO A 72 2.38 3.19 -4.97
N ASP A 73 2.89 4.23 -5.64
CA ASP A 73 2.66 5.61 -5.21
C ASP A 73 1.17 5.98 -5.25
N LEU A 74 0.74 6.80 -4.29
CA LEU A 74 -0.62 7.35 -4.28
C LEU A 74 -0.79 8.40 -5.37
N ALA A 75 -1.83 8.25 -6.19
CA ALA A 75 -2.10 9.10 -7.35
C ALA A 75 -0.85 9.31 -8.24
N GLY A 76 0.01 8.30 -8.30
CA GLY A 76 1.22 8.29 -9.12
C GLY A 76 0.98 7.78 -10.53
N ARG A 77 2.08 7.67 -11.29
CA ARG A 77 2.07 7.30 -12.71
C ARG A 77 1.32 5.99 -13.00
N LEU A 78 1.44 4.97 -12.15
CA LEU A 78 0.77 3.69 -12.35
C LEU A 78 -0.76 3.80 -12.30
N LEU A 79 -1.32 4.73 -11.51
CA LEU A 79 -2.75 5.03 -11.53
C LEU A 79 -3.14 5.65 -12.87
N ASP A 80 -2.35 6.59 -13.37
CA ASP A 80 -2.61 7.31 -14.62
C ASP A 80 -2.62 6.40 -15.85
N VAL A 81 -1.70 5.44 -15.89
CA VAL A 81 -1.60 4.46 -16.99
C VAL A 81 -2.38 3.17 -16.73
N GLN A 82 -3.18 3.12 -15.65
CA GLN A 82 -4.02 1.97 -15.27
C GLN A 82 -3.24 0.65 -15.15
N GLN A 83 -2.04 0.69 -14.56
CA GLN A 83 -1.15 -0.47 -14.34
C GLN A 83 -1.01 -0.84 -12.86
N LEU A 84 -1.91 -0.37 -12.00
CA LEU A 84 -2.00 -0.84 -10.62
C LEU A 84 -2.52 -2.28 -10.57
N THR A 85 -2.21 -2.99 -9.48
CA THR A 85 -2.94 -4.22 -9.12
C THR A 85 -4.44 -3.91 -8.97
N GLU A 86 -5.29 -4.93 -9.13
CA GLU A 86 -6.74 -4.77 -9.00
C GLU A 86 -7.11 -4.16 -7.63
N GLU A 87 -6.47 -4.65 -6.57
CA GLU A 87 -6.66 -4.20 -5.21
C GLU A 87 -6.21 -2.75 -5.01
N SER A 88 -4.99 -2.38 -5.46
CA SER A 88 -4.50 -1.00 -5.35
C SER A 88 -5.33 -0.03 -6.17
N SER A 89 -5.77 -0.43 -7.38
CA SER A 89 -6.68 0.38 -8.20
C SER A 89 -8.01 0.63 -7.51
N TYR A 90 -8.61 -0.42 -6.92
CA TYR A 90 -9.84 -0.29 -6.15
C TYR A 90 -9.65 0.60 -4.92
N GLU A 91 -8.58 0.42 -4.16
CA GLU A 91 -8.29 1.19 -2.95
C GLU A 91 -8.18 2.69 -3.25
N GLN A 92 -7.39 3.07 -4.26
CA GLN A 92 -7.19 4.47 -4.62
C GLN A 92 -8.46 5.11 -5.22
N SER A 93 -9.16 4.42 -6.12
CA SER A 93 -10.42 4.92 -6.72
C SER A 93 -11.57 5.01 -5.71
N SER A 94 -11.61 4.11 -4.71
CA SER A 94 -12.67 4.10 -3.69
C SER A 94 -12.72 5.35 -2.83
N VAL A 95 -11.61 6.09 -2.76
CA VAL A 95 -11.51 7.37 -2.04
C VAL A 95 -11.31 8.56 -2.98
N GLY A 96 -11.45 8.34 -4.30
CA GLY A 96 -11.42 9.40 -5.31
C GLY A 96 -10.03 9.92 -5.68
N LEU A 97 -8.96 9.17 -5.45
CA LEU A 97 -7.61 9.58 -5.89
C LEU A 97 -7.48 9.65 -7.42
N ASP A 98 -8.33 8.92 -8.15
CA ASP A 98 -8.48 8.97 -9.60
C ASP A 98 -9.20 10.25 -10.10
N LYS A 99 -9.81 11.02 -9.19
CA LYS A 99 -10.65 12.20 -9.48
C LYS A 99 -10.10 13.47 -8.85
N LEU A 100 -8.83 13.47 -8.43
CA LEU A 100 -8.20 14.66 -7.86
C LEU A 100 -8.19 15.82 -8.86
N THR A 101 -8.34 17.03 -8.32
CA THR A 101 -8.11 18.24 -9.12
C THR A 101 -6.64 18.27 -9.58
N PRO A 102 -6.30 18.96 -10.68
CA PRO A 102 -4.91 19.13 -11.08
C PRO A 102 -4.03 19.76 -9.98
N GLU A 103 -4.62 20.59 -9.11
CA GLU A 103 -3.91 21.17 -7.97
C GLU A 103 -3.61 20.12 -6.90
N ASP A 104 -4.59 19.32 -6.52
CA ASP A 104 -4.41 18.26 -5.52
C ASP A 104 -3.49 17.16 -6.02
N LYS A 105 -3.59 16.82 -7.31
CA LYS A 105 -2.66 15.91 -7.96
C LYS A 105 -1.22 16.45 -7.92
N ARG A 106 -1.00 17.76 -8.10
CA ARG A 106 0.32 18.36 -7.91
C ARG A 106 0.81 18.24 -6.47
N LYS A 107 -0.05 18.43 -5.46
CA LYS A 107 0.31 18.29 -4.05
C LYS A 107 0.83 16.88 -3.75
N ILE A 108 0.13 15.85 -4.21
CA ILE A 108 0.53 14.45 -3.98
C ILE A 108 1.65 13.96 -4.89
N THR A 109 1.74 14.45 -6.13
CA THR A 109 2.87 14.13 -7.02
C THR A 109 4.17 14.71 -6.48
N ALA A 110 4.14 15.95 -5.96
CA ALA A 110 5.29 16.54 -5.29
C ALA A 110 5.79 15.65 -4.13
N LEU A 111 4.88 14.93 -3.45
CA LEU A 111 5.19 14.00 -2.36
C LEU A 111 5.81 12.68 -2.82
N ASN A 112 5.54 12.28 -4.06
CA ASN A 112 6.07 11.06 -4.66
C ASN A 112 7.43 11.28 -5.36
N GLU A 113 7.73 12.52 -5.75
CA GLU A 113 8.90 12.86 -6.56
C GLU A 113 10.24 12.73 -5.82
N GLU A 114 11.10 11.85 -6.36
CA GLU A 114 12.45 12.31 -6.72
C GLU A 114 13.03 11.72 -8.02
N TYR A 115 12.38 10.81 -8.74
CA TYR A 115 12.93 10.29 -10.00
C TYR A 115 11.83 9.97 -11.01
N ASP A 116 11.55 10.91 -11.92
CA ASP A 116 11.11 10.58 -13.28
C ASP A 116 11.98 11.32 -14.33
N ASP A 117 13.16 11.79 -13.91
CA ASP A 117 14.16 12.43 -14.78
C ASP A 117 15.21 11.40 -15.24
N TYR A 118 14.74 10.30 -15.80
CA TYR A 118 15.47 9.65 -16.90
C TYR A 118 14.79 10.09 -18.19
N ASP A 119 14.87 11.39 -18.46
CA ASP A 119 14.62 11.95 -19.78
C ASP A 119 15.82 11.57 -20.67
N PHE A 120 15.82 10.32 -21.12
CA PHE A 120 16.62 9.93 -22.28
C PHE A 120 15.95 10.61 -23.47
N ASP A 121 16.50 11.77 -23.84
CA ASP A 121 16.18 12.54 -25.05
C ASP A 121 15.14 13.67 -24.88
N ARG A 122 15.53 14.78 -24.23
CA ARG A 122 15.29 16.16 -24.74
C ARG A 122 16.07 17.24 -23.98
N GLY A 123 17.03 17.85 -24.68
CA GLY A 123 17.78 19.02 -24.21
C GLY A 123 16.93 20.30 -24.11
N SER A 124 16.10 20.43 -23.07
CA SER A 124 15.51 21.72 -22.70
C SER A 124 15.56 21.95 -21.20
N THR A 125 16.51 22.79 -20.77
CA THR A 125 16.59 23.36 -19.42
C THR A 125 15.40 24.30 -19.15
N GLN A 126 14.25 23.73 -18.78
CA GLN A 126 13.17 24.48 -18.15
C GLN A 126 13.18 24.15 -16.66
N ARG A 127 13.94 24.91 -15.86
CA ARG A 127 13.86 24.80 -14.39
C ARG A 127 12.51 25.35 -13.94
N TYR A 128 11.59 24.45 -13.58
CA TYR A 128 10.38 24.83 -12.87
C TYR A 128 10.77 25.38 -11.48
N SER A 129 10.52 26.67 -11.26
CA SER A 129 10.62 27.30 -9.93
C SER A 129 9.44 26.82 -9.08
N LEU A 130 9.59 25.66 -8.43
CA LEU A 130 8.65 25.22 -7.40
C LEU A 130 8.81 26.12 -6.16
N SER A 131 7.70 26.59 -5.58
CA SER A 131 7.75 27.39 -4.35
C SER A 131 8.35 26.57 -3.20
N VAL A 132 8.98 27.24 -2.23
CA VAL A 132 9.67 26.61 -1.09
C VAL A 132 8.77 25.65 -0.29
N THR A 133 7.45 25.86 -0.32
CA THR A 133 6.46 24.97 0.30
C THR A 133 6.43 23.57 -0.33
N TYR A 134 6.76 23.45 -1.62
CA TYR A 134 6.80 22.18 -2.37
C TYR A 134 8.19 21.51 -2.40
N LEU A 135 9.18 22.03 -1.65
CA LEU A 135 10.48 21.37 -1.46
C LEU A 135 10.45 20.31 -0.34
N PHE A 136 9.51 20.41 0.62
CA PHE A 136 9.32 19.41 1.69
C PHE A 136 8.90 18.01 1.20
N PRO A 137 7.99 17.89 0.22
CA PRO A 137 7.47 16.62 -0.30
C PRO A 137 8.51 15.64 -0.87
N ARG A 138 9.61 16.13 -1.46
CA ARG A 138 10.71 15.29 -2.00
C ARG A 138 11.48 14.48 -0.95
N ARG A 139 11.27 14.77 0.34
CA ARG A 139 12.05 14.19 1.44
C ARG A 139 11.67 12.76 1.79
N TYR A 140 10.44 12.30 1.51
CA TYR A 140 9.97 11.05 2.11
C TYR A 140 10.72 9.82 1.59
N LYS A 141 10.67 9.56 0.28
CA LYS A 141 11.39 8.43 -0.33
C LYS A 141 12.90 8.55 -0.16
N LEU A 142 13.43 9.77 -0.28
CA LEU A 142 14.84 10.05 -0.01
C LEU A 142 15.28 9.64 1.40
N LYS A 143 14.47 9.99 2.40
CA LYS A 143 14.79 9.76 3.81
C LYS A 143 14.62 8.30 4.21
N PHE A 144 13.56 7.64 3.73
CA PHE A 144 13.17 6.31 4.21
C PHE A 144 13.48 5.18 3.24
N GLY A 145 13.69 5.48 1.95
CA GLY A 145 14.01 4.49 0.93
C GLY A 145 12.83 3.63 0.47
N PHE A 146 11.58 4.08 0.71
CA PHE A 146 10.34 3.44 0.29
C PHE A 146 9.20 4.48 0.13
N PRO A 147 8.17 4.21 -0.69
CA PRO A 147 7.04 5.13 -0.92
C PRO A 147 6.23 5.39 0.35
N PHE A 148 5.45 6.48 0.36
CA PHE A 148 4.53 6.74 1.45
C PHE A 148 3.35 5.75 1.40
N VAL A 149 3.36 4.78 2.30
CA VAL A 149 2.29 3.78 2.43
C VAL A 149 1.30 4.22 3.51
N VAL A 150 0.02 4.25 3.16
CA VAL A 150 -1.10 4.51 4.08
C VAL A 150 -2.34 3.75 3.62
N CYS A 151 -3.14 3.26 4.57
CA CYS A 151 -4.43 2.66 4.31
C CYS A 151 -5.44 3.74 3.92
N VAL A 152 -5.52 4.05 2.63
CA VAL A 152 -6.36 5.15 2.11
C VAL A 152 -7.84 5.00 2.46
N ARG A 153 -8.33 3.75 2.54
CA ARG A 153 -9.70 3.43 2.92
C ARG A 153 -10.05 3.78 4.37
N GLU A 154 -9.06 3.85 5.27
CA GLU A 154 -9.24 4.35 6.64
C GLU A 154 -8.96 5.85 6.77
N ALA A 155 -8.01 6.39 5.99
CA ALA A 155 -7.74 7.83 5.98
C ALA A 155 -8.97 8.66 5.54
N SER A 156 -9.86 8.08 4.72
CA SER A 156 -11.19 8.56 4.30
C SER A 156 -11.26 9.91 3.57
N LYS A 157 -10.25 10.77 3.68
CA LYS A 157 -10.18 12.10 3.04
C LYS A 157 -8.76 12.39 2.58
N PHE A 158 -8.65 13.08 1.44
CA PHE A 158 -7.37 13.51 0.87
C PHE A 158 -6.53 14.36 1.84
N GLU A 159 -7.16 15.25 2.61
CA GLU A 159 -6.47 16.06 3.63
C GLU A 159 -5.82 15.21 4.74
N ALA A 160 -6.41 14.07 5.10
CA ALA A 160 -5.81 13.18 6.09
C ALA A 160 -4.54 12.51 5.54
N ILE A 161 -4.52 12.20 4.24
CA ILE A 161 -3.33 11.66 3.55
C ILE A 161 -2.22 12.71 3.56
N LEU A 162 -2.53 13.97 3.20
CA LEU A 162 -1.56 15.08 3.21
C LEU A 162 -1.00 15.38 4.60
N ARG A 163 -1.85 15.39 5.64
CA ARG A 163 -1.38 15.53 7.02
C ARG A 163 -0.49 14.36 7.43
N GLY A 164 -0.92 13.13 7.13
CA GLY A 164 -0.18 11.93 7.48
C GLY A 164 1.25 11.96 6.98
N ILE A 165 1.48 12.31 5.72
CA ILE A 165 2.84 12.41 5.17
C ILE A 165 3.63 13.61 5.73
N THR A 166 2.96 14.75 5.96
CA THR A 166 3.60 15.95 6.53
C THR A 166 4.07 15.71 7.96
N GLU A 167 3.35 14.90 8.72
CA GLU A 167 3.75 14.50 10.07
C GLU A 167 4.84 13.42 10.02
N ARG A 168 4.59 12.35 9.26
CA ARG A 168 5.45 11.15 9.18
C ARG A 168 6.82 11.41 8.56
N VAL A 169 6.95 12.42 7.69
CA VAL A 169 8.28 12.81 7.18
C VAL A 169 9.26 13.20 8.29
N ASN A 170 8.76 13.60 9.46
CA ASN A 170 9.60 13.95 10.61
C ASN A 170 9.99 12.75 11.48
N ASN A 171 9.42 11.56 11.24
CA ASN A 171 9.73 10.35 12.00
C ASN A 171 11.20 9.93 11.83
N ARG A 172 11.69 9.17 12.81
CA ARG A 172 12.95 8.42 12.67
C ARG A 172 12.77 7.27 11.68
N PRO A 173 13.82 6.83 10.96
CA PRO A 173 13.71 5.71 10.02
C PRO A 173 13.13 4.43 10.62
N GLU A 174 13.52 4.07 11.85
CA GLU A 174 13.01 2.86 12.51
C GLU A 174 11.52 2.98 12.84
N GLN A 175 11.10 4.15 13.34
CA GLN A 175 9.70 4.45 13.65
C GLN A 175 8.84 4.46 12.37
N GLU A 176 9.37 5.00 11.27
CA GLU A 176 8.62 5.06 10.02
C GLU A 176 8.49 3.68 9.37
N LEU A 177 9.50 2.82 9.49
CA LEU A 177 9.40 1.43 9.07
C LEU A 177 8.25 0.72 9.80
N GLU A 178 8.17 0.86 11.12
CA GLU A 178 7.08 0.28 11.91
C GLU A 178 5.72 0.87 11.54
N THR A 179 5.66 2.19 11.36
CA THR A 179 4.44 2.89 10.94
C THR A 179 3.96 2.39 9.58
N GLY A 180 4.85 2.34 8.59
CA GLY A 180 4.55 1.81 7.26
C GLY A 180 4.03 0.38 7.31
N ILE A 181 4.66 -0.51 8.09
CA ILE A 181 4.19 -1.90 8.22
C ILE A 181 2.83 -1.99 8.93
N ASN A 182 2.54 -1.11 9.87
CA ASN A 182 1.20 -1.06 10.47
C ASN A 182 0.14 -0.58 9.48
N GLU A 183 0.48 0.31 8.55
CA GLU A 183 -0.39 0.65 7.42
C GLU A 183 -0.60 -0.54 6.46
N VAL A 184 0.45 -1.32 6.17
CA VAL A 184 0.33 -2.57 5.39
C VAL A 184 -0.60 -3.58 6.08
N LYS A 185 -0.54 -3.72 7.41
CA LYS A 185 -1.46 -4.60 8.16
C LYS A 185 -2.92 -4.19 8.00
N LYS A 186 -3.21 -2.89 8.06
CA LYS A 186 -4.58 -2.36 7.83
C LYS A 186 -5.07 -2.66 6.42
N ILE A 187 -4.22 -2.44 5.41
CA ILE A 187 -4.52 -2.78 4.01
C ILE A 187 -4.80 -4.28 3.90
N CYS A 188 -3.93 -5.12 4.46
CA CYS A 188 -4.07 -6.57 4.46
C CYS A 188 -5.39 -7.04 5.09
N ARG A 189 -5.73 -6.50 6.27
CA ARG A 189 -7.01 -6.75 6.95
C ARG A 189 -8.19 -6.43 6.03
N LEU A 190 -8.19 -5.24 5.42
CA LEU A 190 -9.29 -4.82 4.54
C LEU A 190 -9.39 -5.68 3.27
N ARG A 191 -8.27 -6.10 2.68
CA ARG A 191 -8.26 -7.02 1.52
C ARG A 191 -8.80 -8.39 1.89
N ILE A 192 -8.42 -8.95 3.05
CA ILE A 192 -9.00 -10.22 3.55
C ILE A 192 -10.52 -10.08 3.72
N LEU A 193 -11.00 -8.99 4.33
CA LEU A 193 -12.44 -8.75 4.55
C LEU A 193 -13.27 -8.55 3.26
N GLN A 194 -12.62 -8.24 2.13
CA GLN A 194 -13.27 -8.22 0.83
C GLN A 194 -13.49 -9.63 0.27
N LEU A 195 -12.64 -10.59 0.64
CA LEU A 195 -12.67 -11.97 0.15
C LEU A 195 -13.54 -12.90 1.01
N VAL A 196 -13.79 -12.53 2.27
CA VAL A 196 -14.52 -13.39 3.23
C VAL A 196 -15.86 -12.80 3.65
N ASN A 197 -16.79 -13.67 4.02
CA ASN A 197 -18.09 -13.28 4.55
C ASN A 197 -17.94 -12.93 6.04
N GLN A 198 -18.48 -11.80 6.48
CA GLN A 198 -18.40 -11.38 7.89
C GLN A 198 -19.48 -12.02 8.77
N LEU A 199 -20.29 -12.91 8.19
CA LEU A 199 -21.45 -13.58 8.79
C LEU A 199 -21.12 -15.02 9.17
#